data_AF-A0AA43ULH3-F1
#
_entry.id   AF-A0AA43ULH3-F1
#
_cell.length_a   1.000
_cell.length_b   1.000
_cell.length_c   1.000
_cell.angle_alpha   90.00
_cell.angle_beta   90.00
_cell.angle_gamma   90.00
#
_symmetry.space_group_name_H-M   'P 1'
#
loop_
_entity.id
_entity.type
_entity.pdbx_description
1 polymer ?
#
loop_
_entity_poly.entity_id
_entity_poly.type
_entity_poly.pdbx_seq_one_letter_code
_entity_poly.pdbx_strand_id
1 'polypeptide(L)'
;PAVDPSMPTIVVAGFPNVGKSNLVTVLSSAEPEIAPYPFTTKGVIVGHIQDDWRKFQIIDTPGLLDREFDKRNAIEKQAVLALRYLTDVMLFVLDPSETCGFPMEMQERLLETVKKGFPGVTIIEAESKCDIVKSGSGRTYFSAQTGEDMDVLTERILEELRSVARRKAAEAPIE
;
A
#
# COMPACT_ATOMS: atom_id res chain seq x y z
N PRO A 1 -15.83 -11.98 -5.49
CA PRO A 1 -15.41 -10.73 -4.83
C PRO A 1 -14.36 -10.01 -5.69
N ALA A 2 -14.33 -8.67 -5.71
CA ALA A 2 -13.30 -7.93 -6.47
C ALA A 2 -11.88 -8.10 -5.89
N VAL A 3 -11.78 -8.54 -4.64
CA VAL A 3 -10.53 -8.93 -3.97
C VAL A 3 -10.42 -10.45 -3.96
N ASP A 4 -9.26 -10.98 -4.38
CA ASP A 4 -8.92 -12.41 -4.39
C ASP A 4 -7.87 -12.69 -3.30
N PRO A 5 -8.25 -13.28 -2.16
CA PRO A 5 -7.33 -13.56 -1.06
C PRO A 5 -6.17 -14.51 -1.43
N SER A 6 -6.31 -15.28 -2.52
CA SER A 6 -5.26 -16.21 -2.97
C SER A 6 -4.18 -15.52 -3.80
N MET A 7 -4.49 -14.37 -4.42
CA MET A 7 -3.55 -13.61 -5.23
C MET A 7 -2.58 -12.83 -4.33
N PRO A 8 -1.27 -12.80 -4.65
CA PRO A 8 -0.33 -11.97 -3.92
C PRO A 8 -0.75 -10.50 -3.99
N THR A 9 -0.89 -9.88 -2.82
CA THR A 9 -1.54 -8.58 -2.68
C THR A 9 -0.63 -7.60 -1.94
N ILE A 10 -0.46 -6.41 -2.54
CA ILE A 10 0.15 -5.26 -1.90
C ILE A 10 -0.92 -4.25 -1.45
N VAL A 11 -0.88 -3.86 -0.17
CA VAL A 11 -1.77 -2.84 0.38
C VAL A 11 -1.02 -1.52 0.52
N VAL A 12 -1.63 -0.44 0.03
CA VAL A 12 -1.08 0.92 0.14
C VAL A 12 -1.64 1.61 1.39
N ALA A 13 -0.74 2.11 2.22
CA ALA A 13 -0.99 2.78 3.49
C ALA A 13 -0.32 4.16 3.52
N GLY A 14 -0.76 5.04 4.44
CA GLY A 14 -0.23 6.40 4.57
C GLY A 14 -1.34 7.44 4.71
N PHE A 15 -1.00 8.65 5.13
CA PHE A 15 -1.96 9.74 5.38
C PHE A 15 -2.82 10.08 4.15
N PRO A 16 -3.98 10.74 4.32
CA PRO A 16 -4.76 11.25 3.19
C PRO A 16 -3.89 12.16 2.32
N ASN A 17 -4.14 12.19 1.00
CA ASN A 17 -3.49 13.10 0.05
C ASN A 17 -1.96 12.96 -0.12
N VAL A 18 -1.33 11.90 0.41
CA VAL A 18 0.07 11.54 0.10
C VAL A 18 0.24 10.89 -1.28
N GLY A 19 -0.84 10.76 -2.07
CA GLY A 19 -0.76 10.22 -3.43
C GLY A 19 -1.05 8.72 -3.60
N LYS A 20 -1.56 8.03 -2.57
CA LYS A 20 -1.90 6.59 -2.61
C LYS A 20 -2.79 6.21 -3.80
N SER A 21 -3.95 6.85 -3.96
CA SER A 21 -4.90 6.50 -5.02
C SER A 21 -4.32 6.76 -6.41
N ASN A 22 -3.56 7.86 -6.57
CA ASN A 22 -2.87 8.14 -7.83
C ASN A 22 -1.83 7.07 -8.15
N LEU A 23 -1.07 6.64 -7.15
CA LEU A 23 -0.10 5.56 -7.31
C LEU A 23 -0.78 4.25 -7.72
N VAL A 24 -1.90 3.88 -7.09
CA VAL A 24 -2.67 2.68 -7.47
C VAL A 24 -3.12 2.77 -8.93
N THR A 25 -3.65 3.91 -9.36
CA THR A 25 -4.05 4.13 -10.76
C THR A 25 -2.88 3.99 -11.72
N VAL A 26 -1.74 4.63 -11.43
CA VAL A 26 -0.56 4.61 -12.31
C VAL A 26 0.08 3.22 -12.40
N LEU A 27 0.13 2.47 -11.31
CA LEU A 27 0.69 1.11 -11.29
C LEU A 27 -0.25 0.05 -11.87
N SER A 28 -1.54 0.37 -12.02
CA SER A 28 -2.51 -0.62 -12.47
C SER A 28 -2.46 -0.82 -13.99
N SER A 29 -2.46 -2.07 -14.42
CA SER A 29 -2.51 -2.45 -15.84
C SER A 29 -3.87 -2.16 -16.49
N ALA A 30 -4.91 -1.92 -15.69
CA ALA A 30 -6.27 -1.61 -16.10
C ALA A 30 -6.88 -0.58 -15.13
N GLU A 31 -8.04 -0.04 -15.49
CA GLU A 31 -8.76 0.90 -14.62
C GLU A 31 -9.09 0.24 -13.26
N PRO A 32 -8.66 0.84 -12.13
CA PRO A 32 -8.95 0.28 -10.81
C PRO A 32 -10.44 0.29 -10.50
N GLU A 33 -10.90 -0.76 -9.80
CA GLU A 33 -12.30 -0.92 -9.43
C GLU A 33 -12.53 -0.56 -7.96
N ILE A 34 -13.72 -0.06 -7.64
CA ILE A 34 -14.13 0.18 -6.26
C ILE A 34 -14.83 -1.07 -5.72
N ALA A 35 -14.27 -1.65 -4.66
CA ALA A 35 -14.83 -2.81 -3.98
C ALA A 35 -15.40 -2.41 -2.61
N PRO A 36 -16.59 -2.91 -2.21
CA PRO A 36 -17.09 -2.69 -0.86
C PRO A 36 -16.17 -3.37 0.15
N TYR A 37 -15.75 -2.62 1.16
CA TYR A 37 -14.98 -3.16 2.29
C TYR A 37 -15.60 -2.68 3.61
N PRO A 38 -15.72 -3.54 4.63
CA PRO A 38 -16.32 -3.16 5.90
C PRO A 38 -15.73 -1.86 6.46
N PHE A 39 -16.61 -0.98 6.94
CA PHE A 39 -16.24 0.27 7.62
C PHE A 39 -15.54 1.30 6.72
N THR A 40 -15.68 1.15 5.41
CA THR A 40 -15.37 2.21 4.43
C THR A 40 -16.67 2.83 3.93
N THR A 41 -16.69 4.15 3.75
CA THR A 41 -17.83 4.85 3.12
C THR A 41 -17.75 4.79 1.60
N LYS A 42 -16.54 4.70 1.04
CA LYS A 42 -16.28 4.71 -0.41
C LYS A 42 -15.82 3.36 -0.97
N GLY A 43 -15.63 2.34 -0.14
CA GLY A 43 -14.94 1.11 -0.56
C GLY A 43 -13.42 1.24 -0.52
N VAL A 44 -12.75 0.16 -0.90
CA VAL A 44 -11.31 0.12 -1.24
C VAL A 44 -11.16 0.16 -2.76
N ILE A 45 -10.05 0.72 -3.24
CA ILE A 45 -9.75 0.76 -4.68
C ILE A 45 -8.82 -0.41 -4.98
N VAL A 46 -9.21 -1.26 -5.91
CA VAL A 46 -8.48 -2.48 -6.27
C VAL A 46 -7.95 -2.35 -7.69
N GLY A 47 -6.64 -2.36 -7.80
CA GLY A 47 -5.89 -2.37 -9.04
C GLY A 47 -5.14 -3.69 -9.24
N HIS A 48 -4.53 -3.85 -10.41
CA HIS A 48 -3.75 -5.03 -10.75
C HIS A 48 -2.41 -4.64 -11.35
N ILE A 49 -1.32 -5.22 -10.84
CA ILE A 49 0.02 -5.06 -11.41
C ILE A 49 0.33 -6.31 -12.23
N GLN A 50 0.79 -6.14 -13.47
CA GLN A 50 1.18 -7.23 -14.35
C GLN A 50 2.71 -7.37 -14.38
N ASP A 51 3.18 -8.61 -14.20
CA ASP A 51 4.59 -9.00 -14.25
C ASP A 51 4.72 -10.24 -15.15
N ASP A 52 5.07 -10.01 -16.41
CA ASP A 52 4.97 -11.01 -17.48
C ASP A 52 3.58 -11.68 -17.55
N TRP A 53 3.51 -12.96 -17.15
CA TRP A 53 2.31 -13.79 -17.11
C TRP A 53 1.64 -13.82 -15.72
N ARG A 54 2.26 -13.18 -14.73
CA ARG A 54 1.75 -13.10 -13.35
C ARG A 54 0.95 -11.83 -13.16
N LYS A 55 -0.06 -11.92 -12.31
CA LYS A 55 -0.87 -10.79 -11.86
C LYS A 55 -0.81 -10.70 -10.34
N PHE A 56 -0.69 -9.48 -9.86
CA PHE A 56 -0.71 -9.14 -8.45
C PHE A 56 -1.80 -8.11 -8.19
N GLN A 57 -2.33 -8.08 -6.97
CA GLN A 57 -3.31 -7.05 -6.59
C GLN A 57 -2.62 -5.90 -5.88
N ILE A 58 -3.04 -4.67 -6.17
CA ILE A 58 -2.68 -3.48 -5.42
C ILE A 58 -3.96 -2.83 -4.88
N ILE A 59 -4.00 -2.57 -3.57
CA ILE A 59 -5.21 -2.08 -2.90
C ILE A 59 -4.94 -0.75 -2.21
N ASP A 60 -5.69 0.29 -2.55
CA ASP A 60 -5.77 1.52 -1.76
C ASP A 60 -6.83 1.36 -0.65
N THR A 61 -6.50 1.79 0.55
CA THR A 61 -7.30 1.59 1.75
C THR A 61 -7.73 2.92 2.41
N PRO A 62 -8.46 3.79 1.68
CA PRO A 62 -8.85 5.11 2.18
C PRO A 62 -9.70 4.97 3.46
N GLY A 63 -9.38 5.76 4.48
CA GLY A 63 -10.05 5.74 5.78
C GLY A 63 -9.64 4.60 6.71
N LEU A 64 -8.87 3.61 6.22
CA LEU A 64 -8.48 2.43 7.00
C LEU A 64 -7.02 2.45 7.42
N LEU A 65 -6.08 3.00 6.63
CA LEU A 65 -4.65 3.03 6.97
C LEU A 65 -4.03 4.44 6.86
N ASP A 66 -4.83 5.46 7.17
CA ASP A 66 -4.50 6.87 6.95
C ASP A 66 -4.58 7.75 8.21
N ARG A 67 -4.79 7.14 9.39
CA ARG A 67 -4.81 7.82 10.69
C ARG A 67 -4.39 6.88 11.82
N GLU A 68 -3.91 7.42 12.93
CA GLU A 68 -3.40 6.66 14.08
C GLU A 68 -4.39 5.61 14.60
N PHE A 69 -3.89 4.43 15.00
CA PHE A 69 -4.71 3.33 15.50
C PHE A 69 -5.43 3.66 16.81
N ASP A 70 -4.83 4.46 17.69
CA ASP A 70 -5.42 4.77 19.00
C ASP A 70 -6.64 5.68 18.90
N LYS A 71 -6.78 6.39 17.78
CA LYS A 71 -7.96 7.22 17.48
C LYS A 71 -9.12 6.40 16.91
N ARG A 72 -8.95 5.08 16.75
CA ARG A 72 -9.96 4.18 16.17
C ARG A 72 -10.78 3.50 17.25
N ASN A 73 -12.06 3.33 16.99
CA ASN A 73 -12.93 2.51 17.83
C ASN A 73 -12.60 1.01 17.65
N ALA A 74 -13.14 0.16 18.53
CA ALA A 74 -12.86 -1.29 18.52
C ALA A 74 -13.23 -1.95 17.18
N ILE A 75 -14.28 -1.47 16.52
CA ILE A 75 -14.79 -2.02 15.26
C ILE A 75 -13.86 -1.64 14.09
N GLU A 76 -13.42 -0.39 14.04
CA GLU A 76 -12.42 0.08 13.06
C GLU A 76 -11.08 -0.65 13.24
N LYS A 77 -10.66 -0.93 14.47
CA LYS A 77 -9.47 -1.76 14.74
C LYS A 77 -9.64 -3.17 14.16
N GLN A 78 -10.81 -3.79 14.31
CA GLN A 78 -11.08 -5.10 13.70
C GLN A 78 -11.03 -5.06 12.17
N ALA A 79 -11.58 -4.02 11.53
CA ALA A 79 -11.51 -3.85 10.08
C ALA A 79 -10.08 -3.85 9.55
N VAL A 80 -9.19 -3.21 10.31
CA VAL A 80 -7.78 -3.04 9.97
C VAL A 80 -6.99 -4.31 10.24
N LEU A 81 -7.30 -5.00 11.33
CA LEU A 81 -6.74 -6.33 11.59
C LEU A 81 -7.22 -7.34 10.55
N ALA A 82 -8.43 -7.19 10.00
CA ALA A 82 -8.91 -8.02 8.91
C ALA A 82 -8.12 -7.78 7.60
N LEU A 83 -7.69 -6.54 7.34
CA LEU A 83 -6.82 -6.24 6.19
C LEU A 83 -5.50 -7.01 6.24
N ARG A 84 -5.00 -7.32 7.45
CA ARG A 84 -3.76 -8.10 7.63
C ARG A 84 -3.81 -9.44 6.89
N TYR A 85 -4.97 -10.08 6.80
CA TYR A 85 -5.11 -11.37 6.09
C TYR A 85 -5.08 -11.23 4.57
N LEU A 86 -5.28 -10.00 4.06
CA LEU A 86 -5.18 -9.66 2.64
C LEU A 86 -3.83 -9.04 2.30
N THR A 87 -3.05 -8.59 3.28
CA THR A 87 -1.78 -7.90 3.07
C THR A 87 -0.60 -8.88 3.10
N ASP A 88 -0.09 -9.24 1.93
CA ASP A 88 1.18 -9.97 1.85
C ASP A 88 2.38 -9.03 1.95
N VAL A 89 2.27 -7.87 1.27
CA VAL A 89 3.23 -6.77 1.29
C VAL A 89 2.48 -5.48 1.57
N MET A 90 3.08 -4.56 2.30
CA MET A 90 2.53 -3.22 2.48
C MET A 90 3.47 -2.18 1.87
N LEU A 91 2.91 -1.25 1.11
CA LEU A 91 3.60 -0.03 0.71
C LEU A 91 3.11 1.11 1.60
N PHE A 92 4.00 1.67 2.40
CA PHE A 92 3.71 2.84 3.22
C PHE A 92 4.24 4.10 2.54
N VAL A 93 3.33 4.99 2.15
CA VAL A 93 3.63 6.22 1.43
C VAL A 93 3.72 7.39 2.40
N LEU A 94 4.86 8.08 2.35
CA LEU A 94 5.16 9.31 3.07
C LEU A 94 5.16 10.49 2.09
N ASP A 95 4.90 11.69 2.60
CA ASP A 95 4.98 12.94 1.85
C ASP A 95 5.88 13.92 2.61
N PRO A 96 7.19 13.97 2.29
CA PRO A 96 8.13 14.92 2.91
C PRO A 96 7.82 16.38 2.60
N SER A 97 7.01 16.68 1.57
CA SER A 97 6.62 18.05 1.26
C SER A 97 5.56 18.60 2.21
N GLU A 98 4.92 17.72 3.00
CA GLU A 98 3.79 18.04 3.90
C GLU A 98 2.57 18.67 3.20
N THR A 99 2.56 18.71 1.86
CA THR A 99 1.44 19.24 1.07
C THR A 99 0.17 18.38 1.20
N CYS A 100 0.29 17.16 1.74
CA CYS A 100 -0.84 16.35 2.19
C CYS A 100 -1.62 16.96 3.37
N GLY A 101 -1.08 17.98 4.04
CA GLY A 101 -1.68 18.67 5.18
C GLY A 101 -1.29 18.08 6.54
N PHE A 102 -0.30 17.18 6.58
CA PHE A 102 0.15 16.50 7.81
C PHE A 102 1.68 16.59 7.96
N PRO A 103 2.18 17.01 9.13
CA PRO A 103 3.61 17.08 9.40
C PRO A 103 4.28 15.71 9.26
N MET A 104 5.53 15.69 8.77
CA MET A 104 6.30 14.45 8.57
C MET A 104 6.41 13.64 9.87
N GLU A 105 6.55 14.30 11.03
CA GLU A 105 6.58 13.64 12.33
C GLU A 105 5.31 12.80 12.61
N MET A 106 4.13 13.29 12.20
CA MET A 106 2.89 12.53 12.36
C MET A 106 2.85 11.34 11.41
N GLN A 107 3.37 11.49 10.20
CA GLN A 107 3.48 10.43 9.21
C GLN A 107 4.39 9.28 9.69
N GLU A 108 5.54 9.62 10.27
CA GLU A 108 6.47 8.66 10.91
C GLU A 108 5.82 7.94 12.09
N ARG A 109 5.09 8.65 12.97
CA ARG A 109 4.36 8.02 14.08
C ARG A 109 3.32 7.02 13.59
N LEU A 110 2.62 7.33 12.49
CA LEU A 110 1.68 6.39 11.89
C LEU A 110 2.39 5.16 11.33
N LEU A 111 3.51 5.34 10.63
CA LEU A 111 4.35 4.24 10.13
C LEU A 111 4.77 3.30 11.27
N GLU A 112 5.26 3.84 12.37
CA GLU A 112 5.65 3.04 13.54
C GLU A 112 4.48 2.29 14.17
N THR A 113 3.29 2.89 14.16
CA THR A 113 2.07 2.22 14.64
C THR A 113 1.64 1.09 13.70
N VAL A 114 1.73 1.31 12.38
CA VAL A 114 1.47 0.30 11.35
C VAL A 114 2.45 -0.87 11.46
N LYS A 115 3.76 -0.61 11.61
CA LYS A 115 4.77 -1.65 11.84
C LYS A 115 4.42 -2.56 13.03
N LYS A 116 3.94 -1.97 14.13
CA LYS A 116 3.48 -2.73 15.31
C LYS A 116 2.18 -3.51 15.06
N GLY A 117 1.26 -2.95 14.28
CA GLY A 117 -0.04 -3.55 13.97
C GLY A 117 0.01 -4.69 12.96
N PHE A 118 1.04 -4.73 12.10
CA PHE A 118 1.21 -5.71 11.03
C PHE A 118 2.48 -6.56 11.19
N PRO A 119 2.65 -7.29 12.30
CA PRO A 119 3.84 -8.10 12.51
C PRO A 119 3.92 -9.23 11.47
N GLY A 120 5.09 -9.39 10.86
CA GLY A 120 5.39 -10.39 9.84
C GLY A 120 5.05 -9.97 8.40
N VAL A 121 4.41 -8.81 8.21
CA VAL A 121 4.19 -8.23 6.88
C VAL A 121 5.42 -7.41 6.48
N THR A 122 5.95 -7.63 5.28
CA THR A 122 7.01 -6.78 4.73
C THR A 122 6.44 -5.39 4.42
N ILE A 123 7.04 -4.33 4.98
CA ILE A 123 6.65 -2.95 4.74
C ILE A 123 7.73 -2.25 3.91
N ILE A 124 7.37 -1.83 2.70
CA ILE A 124 8.17 -0.96 1.84
C ILE A 124 7.84 0.48 2.21
N GLU A 125 8.85 1.26 2.57
CA GLU A 125 8.72 2.69 2.85
C GLU A 125 9.06 3.49 1.59
N ALA A 126 8.15 4.35 1.13
CA ALA A 126 8.35 5.18 -0.05
C ALA A 126 7.92 6.63 0.17
N GLU A 127 8.71 7.57 -0.33
CA GLU A 127 8.44 9.00 -0.25
C GLU A 127 7.88 9.52 -1.59
N SER A 128 6.63 9.96 -1.57
CA SER A 128 5.94 10.56 -2.71
C SER A 128 6.36 12.02 -2.93
N LYS A 129 5.97 12.58 -4.09
CA LYS A 129 6.12 13.99 -4.44
C LYS A 129 7.57 14.47 -4.43
N CYS A 130 8.48 13.61 -4.90
CA CYS A 130 9.90 13.93 -5.00
C CYS A 130 10.19 15.10 -5.97
N ASP A 131 9.24 15.43 -6.85
CA ASP A 131 9.25 16.61 -7.70
C ASP A 131 9.14 17.93 -6.91
N ILE A 132 8.65 17.88 -5.67
CA ILE A 132 8.56 19.03 -4.76
C ILE A 132 9.71 19.02 -3.75
N VAL A 133 9.88 17.90 -3.03
CA VAL A 133 10.90 17.76 -1.97
C VAL A 133 11.53 16.37 -2.00
N LYS A 134 12.86 16.32 -1.99
CA LYS A 134 13.64 15.10 -1.70
C LYS A 134 14.25 15.23 -0.31
N SER A 135 13.84 14.36 0.62
CA SER A 135 14.26 14.46 2.03
C SER A 135 15.73 14.10 2.26
N GLY A 136 16.32 13.28 1.38
CA GLY A 136 17.64 12.69 1.58
C GLY A 136 17.66 11.58 2.64
N SER A 137 16.51 11.04 3.06
CA SER A 137 16.39 9.97 4.06
C SER A 137 17.02 8.63 3.65
N GLY A 138 17.31 8.45 2.36
CA GLY A 138 17.77 7.19 1.79
C GLY A 138 16.65 6.19 1.47
N ARG A 139 15.39 6.54 1.75
CA ARG A 139 14.22 5.75 1.31
C ARG A 139 14.05 5.86 -0.20
N THR A 140 13.37 4.88 -0.78
CA THR A 140 12.86 4.98 -2.15
C THR A 140 11.93 6.18 -2.23
N TYR A 141 12.06 7.00 -3.26
CA TYR A 141 11.18 8.12 -3.51
C TYR A 141 10.63 8.04 -4.93
N PHE A 142 9.51 8.71 -5.19
CA PHE A 142 8.86 8.69 -6.49
C PHE A 142 7.96 9.91 -6.69
N SER A 143 7.61 10.20 -7.95
CA SER A 143 6.53 11.10 -8.29
C SER A 143 5.59 10.42 -9.28
N ALA A 144 4.39 10.09 -8.80
CA ALA A 144 3.32 9.60 -9.67
C ALA A 144 2.76 10.70 -10.60
N GLN A 145 3.14 11.96 -10.39
CA GLN A 145 2.73 13.08 -11.26
C GLN A 145 3.69 13.24 -12.45
N THR A 146 5.00 13.15 -12.21
CA THR A 146 6.02 13.33 -13.28
C THR A 146 6.51 12.02 -13.88
N GLY A 147 6.30 10.89 -13.17
CA GLY A 147 6.86 9.59 -13.51
C GLY A 147 8.26 9.34 -12.95
N GLU A 148 8.83 10.29 -12.20
CA GLU A 148 10.18 10.19 -11.65
C GLU A 148 10.29 9.01 -10.65
N ASP A 149 11.30 8.15 -10.87
CA ASP A 149 11.63 6.94 -10.09
C ASP A 149 10.47 5.95 -9.87
N MET A 150 9.43 6.04 -10.72
CA MET A 150 8.31 5.11 -10.70
C MET A 150 8.72 3.70 -11.12
N ASP A 151 9.67 3.56 -12.04
CA ASP A 151 10.25 2.29 -12.46
C ASP A 151 11.05 1.64 -11.32
N VAL A 152 11.84 2.43 -10.58
CA VAL A 152 12.60 1.98 -9.41
C VAL A 152 11.66 1.48 -8.31
N LEU A 153 10.60 2.24 -8.01
CA LEU A 153 9.58 1.81 -7.06
C LEU A 153 8.87 0.53 -7.52
N THR A 154 8.50 0.46 -8.81
CA THR A 154 7.79 -0.69 -9.37
C THR A 154 8.62 -1.95 -9.27
N GLU A 155 9.90 -1.92 -9.64
CA GLU A 155 10.76 -3.11 -9.54
C GLU A 155 10.90 -3.54 -8.08
N ARG A 156 11.08 -2.61 -7.14
CA ARG A 156 11.14 -2.94 -5.71
C ARG A 156 9.85 -3.61 -5.20
N ILE A 157 8.69 -3.15 -5.65
CA ILE A 157 7.40 -3.78 -5.33
C ILE A 157 7.33 -5.20 -5.94
N LEU A 158 7.72 -5.36 -7.20
CA LEU A 158 7.70 -6.64 -7.91
C LEU A 158 8.65 -7.66 -7.28
N GLU A 159 9.83 -7.25 -6.83
CA GLU A 159 10.77 -8.12 -6.10
C GLU A 159 10.11 -8.78 -4.89
N GLU A 160 9.43 -7.99 -4.05
CA GLU A 160 8.74 -8.48 -2.86
C GLU A 160 7.53 -9.35 -3.21
N LEU A 161 6.74 -8.95 -4.21
CA LEU A 161 5.58 -9.73 -4.67
C LEU A 161 5.98 -11.07 -5.31
N ARG A 162 7.05 -11.09 -6.11
CA ARG A 162 7.64 -12.33 -6.66
C ARG A 162 8.12 -13.25 -5.53
N SER A 163 8.70 -12.70 -4.47
CA SER A 163 9.12 -13.44 -3.27
C SER A 163 7.93 -14.08 -2.54
N VAL A 164 6.84 -13.31 -2.32
CA VAL A 164 5.58 -13.83 -1.76
C VAL A 164 4.99 -14.92 -2.66
N ALA A 165 4.91 -14.69 -3.97
CA ALA A 165 4.33 -15.64 -4.90
C ALA A 165 5.05 -16.99 -4.89
N ARG A 166 6.40 -16.97 -4.81
CA ARG A 166 7.21 -18.19 -4.68
C ARG A 166 6.91 -18.95 -3.38
N ARG A 167 6.75 -18.25 -2.25
CA ARG A 167 6.39 -18.86 -0.96
C ARG A 167 4.99 -19.50 -1.02
N LYS A 168 3.99 -18.77 -1.50
CA LYS A 168 2.61 -19.28 -1.66
C LYS A 168 2.55 -20.49 -2.58
N ALA A 169 3.29 -20.49 -3.69
CA ALA A 169 3.36 -21.62 -4.61
C ALA A 169 4.01 -22.88 -4.00
N ALA A 170 4.98 -22.70 -3.09
CA ALA A 170 5.63 -23.81 -2.39
C ALA A 170 4.75 -24.43 -1.29
N GLU A 171 3.82 -23.65 -0.73
CA GLU A 171 2.88 -24.06 0.31
C GLU A 171 1.57 -24.64 -0.25
N ALA A 172 1.34 -24.49 -1.57
CA ALA A 172 0.16 -25.04 -2.22
C ALA A 172 0.18 -26.58 -2.18
N PRO A 173 -0.90 -27.24 -1.72
CA PRO A 173 -0.97 -28.70 -1.72
C PRO A 173 -0.83 -29.23 -3.15
N ILE A 174 -0.02 -30.28 -3.32
CA ILE A 174 0.07 -31.03 -4.57
C ILE A 174 -1.25 -31.80 -4.69
N GLU A 175 -2.11 -31.42 -5.65
CA GLU A 175 -3.29 -32.20 -6.03
C GLU A 175 -2.92 -33.57 -6.62
#